data_AF-A0A5B7BUN3-F1
#
_entry.id   AF-A0A5B7BUN3-F1
#
_cell.length_a   1.000
_cell.length_b   1.000
_cell.length_c   1.000
_cell.angle_alpha   90.00
_cell.angle_beta   90.00
_cell.angle_gamma   90.00
#
_symmetry.space_group_name_H-M   'P 1'
#
loop_
_entity.id
_entity.type
_entity.pdbx_description
1 polymer ?
#
loop_
_entity_poly.entity_id
_entity_poly.type
_entity_poly.pdbx_seq_one_letter_code
_entity_poly.pdbx_strand_id
1 'polypeptide(L)'
;RTTKCSREIPPQRWYRGILPQMALAGILPFGVIYIELYYVFASAWGYRIYSINVILLIVFIILLMVTAFVTVALTYLLLAAEDHEWWWRSFLCGGSTGLFVYAYSFYYYYTRSHMSGLLQTSFFFGYMACICYGIFLMLGNVGFRASLLFVRHIYGSIKCE
;
A
#
# COMPACT_ATOMS: atom_id res chain seq x y z
N ARG A 1 -41.25 -10.35 -3.83
CA ARG A 1 -40.77 -9.87 -2.51
C ARG A 1 -39.44 -10.57 -2.24
N THR A 2 -38.32 -9.98 -2.64
CA THR A 2 -36.99 -10.53 -2.34
C THR A 2 -36.58 -10.05 -0.95
N THR A 3 -36.37 -10.99 -0.05
CA THR A 3 -35.92 -10.76 1.33
C THR A 3 -34.58 -10.05 1.30
N LYS A 4 -34.55 -8.79 1.79
CA LYS A 4 -33.35 -7.97 2.02
C LYS A 4 -32.51 -8.54 3.18
N CYS A 5 -32.00 -9.76 3.05
CA CYS A 5 -30.95 -10.24 3.95
C CYS A 5 -29.62 -10.11 3.21
N SER A 6 -28.61 -9.50 3.84
CA SER A 6 -27.25 -9.53 3.29
C SER A 6 -26.85 -10.99 3.16
N ARG A 7 -26.44 -11.41 1.96
CA ARG A 7 -25.99 -12.77 1.71
C ARG A 7 -24.81 -13.05 2.66
N GLU A 8 -24.90 -14.15 3.38
CA GLU A 8 -23.89 -14.52 4.38
C GLU A 8 -22.56 -14.84 3.69
N ILE A 9 -21.47 -14.30 4.24
CA ILE A 9 -20.14 -14.43 3.63
C ILE A 9 -19.68 -15.88 3.82
N PRO A 10 -19.35 -16.62 2.74
CA PRO A 10 -18.90 -17.99 2.88
C PRO A 10 -17.57 -18.03 3.65
N PRO A 11 -17.33 -19.07 4.47
CA PRO A 11 -16.09 -19.20 5.24
C PRO A 11 -14.88 -19.21 4.30
N GLN A 12 -14.09 -18.14 4.35
CA GLN A 12 -12.90 -17.98 3.52
C GLN A 12 -11.74 -18.80 4.10
N ARG A 13 -10.91 -19.37 3.23
CA ARG A 13 -9.67 -20.06 3.64
C ARG A 13 -8.65 -19.06 4.20
N TRP A 14 -7.73 -19.54 5.05
CA TRP A 14 -6.74 -18.71 5.74
C TRP A 14 -5.93 -17.77 4.83
N TYR A 15 -5.54 -18.21 3.63
CA TYR A 15 -4.78 -17.38 2.67
C TYR A 15 -5.58 -16.22 2.07
N ARG A 16 -6.92 -16.21 2.22
CA ARG A 16 -7.79 -15.07 1.85
C ARG A 16 -8.08 -14.14 3.01
N GLY A 17 -7.44 -14.36 4.17
CA GLY A 17 -7.49 -13.44 5.29
C GLY A 17 -6.87 -12.08 4.96
N ILE A 18 -7.16 -11.10 5.80
CA ILE A 18 -6.73 -9.71 5.59
C ILE A 18 -5.20 -9.56 5.61
N LEU A 19 -4.51 -10.29 6.48
CA LEU A 19 -3.06 -10.21 6.65
C LEU A 19 -2.27 -10.73 5.42
N PRO A 20 -2.54 -11.94 4.90
CA PRO A 20 -1.92 -12.41 3.65
C PRO A 20 -2.18 -11.48 2.46
N GLN A 21 -3.40 -10.95 2.35
CA GLN A 21 -3.76 -10.00 1.28
C GLN A 21 -3.00 -8.69 1.40
N MET A 22 -2.90 -8.12 2.61
CA MET A 22 -2.09 -6.92 2.86
C MET A 22 -0.62 -7.15 2.52
N ALA A 23 -0.08 -8.32 2.87
CA ALA A 23 1.31 -8.68 2.57
C ALA A 23 1.53 -8.78 1.05
N LEU A 24 0.67 -9.50 0.34
CA LEU A 24 0.72 -9.63 -1.12
C LEU A 24 0.55 -8.28 -1.83
N ALA A 25 -0.38 -7.46 -1.34
CA ALA A 25 -0.67 -6.14 -1.91
C ALA A 25 0.52 -5.18 -1.80
N GLY A 26 1.26 -5.26 -0.70
CA GLY A 26 2.36 -4.33 -0.41
C GLY A 26 3.70 -4.77 -0.99
N ILE A 27 3.96 -6.08 -1.12
CA ILE A 27 5.24 -6.60 -1.64
C ILE A 27 5.48 -6.20 -3.10
N LEU A 28 4.42 -6.18 -3.92
CA LEU A 28 4.49 -5.83 -5.35
C LEU A 28 4.94 -4.37 -5.57
N PRO A 29 4.23 -3.35 -5.06
CA PRO A 29 4.64 -1.95 -5.17
C PRO A 29 5.95 -1.68 -4.42
N PHE A 30 6.23 -2.37 -3.31
CA PHE A 30 7.52 -2.25 -2.61
C PHE A 30 8.70 -2.68 -3.49
N GLY A 31 8.57 -3.80 -4.22
CA GLY A 31 9.61 -4.27 -5.13
C GLY A 31 9.92 -3.26 -6.25
N VAL A 32 8.90 -2.59 -6.77
CA VAL A 32 9.05 -1.56 -7.82
C VAL A 32 9.84 -0.35 -7.33
N ILE A 33 9.64 0.06 -6.08
CA ILE A 33 10.29 1.26 -5.51
C ILE A 33 11.58 0.96 -4.74
N TYR A 34 11.97 -0.31 -4.57
CA TYR A 34 13.03 -0.73 -3.66
C TYR A 34 14.38 -0.04 -3.91
N ILE A 35 14.83 0.00 -5.17
CA ILE A 35 16.11 0.62 -5.56
C ILE A 35 16.08 2.13 -5.34
N GLU A 36 14.95 2.75 -5.64
CA GLU A 36 14.77 4.20 -5.50
C GLU A 36 14.72 4.62 -4.04
N LEU A 37 14.06 3.81 -3.22
CA LEU A 37 14.04 3.99 -1.77
C LEU A 37 15.47 4.00 -1.21
N TYR A 38 16.35 3.08 -1.65
CA TYR A 38 17.76 3.09 -1.27
C TYR A 38 18.45 4.42 -1.61
N TYR A 39 18.23 4.96 -2.82
CA TYR A 39 18.77 6.26 -3.20
C TYR A 39 18.19 7.43 -2.38
N VAL A 40 16.90 7.37 -2.01
CA VAL A 40 16.28 8.34 -1.09
C VAL A 40 16.97 8.31 0.27
N PHE A 41 17.14 7.12 0.86
CA PHE A 41 17.81 6.98 2.16
C PHE A 41 19.27 7.43 2.09
N ALA A 42 19.99 7.09 1.01
CA ALA A 42 21.37 7.52 0.81
C ALA A 42 21.51 9.05 0.58
N SER A 43 20.51 9.69 -0.05
CA SER A 43 20.49 11.14 -0.30
C SER A 43 20.00 11.93 0.91
N ALA A 44 18.97 11.47 1.62
CA ALA A 44 18.43 12.12 2.82
C ALA A 44 19.47 12.18 3.95
N TRP A 45 20.41 11.23 3.98
CA TRP A 45 21.45 11.13 5.00
C TRP A 45 22.88 11.27 4.42
N GLY A 46 23.06 11.73 3.16
CA GLY A 46 24.35 11.85 2.47
C GLY A 46 24.45 12.96 1.41
N TYR A 47 25.67 13.35 1.01
CA TYR A 47 26.00 14.59 0.27
C TYR A 47 25.79 14.60 -1.27
N ARG A 48 24.88 13.82 -1.86
CA ARG A 48 24.58 13.90 -3.32
C ARG A 48 23.11 14.22 -3.56
N ILE A 49 22.82 15.50 -3.82
CA ILE A 49 21.47 16.07 -3.69
C ILE A 49 20.79 16.43 -5.03
N TYR A 50 21.50 16.56 -6.15
CA TYR A 50 20.95 17.37 -7.26
C TYR A 50 20.33 16.67 -8.49
N SER A 51 20.34 15.34 -8.63
CA SER A 51 19.71 14.66 -9.79
C SER A 51 18.54 13.73 -9.47
N ILE A 52 18.22 13.50 -8.20
CA ILE A 52 17.33 12.41 -7.79
C ILE A 52 15.84 12.81 -7.81
N ASN A 53 15.53 14.11 -7.64
CA ASN A 53 14.15 14.58 -7.45
C ASN A 53 13.18 14.30 -8.63
N VAL A 54 13.66 14.35 -9.88
CA VAL A 54 12.81 14.07 -11.06
C VAL A 54 12.47 12.59 -11.17
N ILE A 55 13.45 11.72 -10.91
CA ILE A 55 13.28 10.26 -10.94
C ILE A 55 12.29 9.85 -9.84
N LEU A 56 12.40 10.43 -8.64
CA LEU A 56 11.46 10.17 -7.55
C LEU A 56 10.01 10.52 -7.91
N LEU A 57 9.79 11.62 -8.63
CA LEU A 57 8.45 12.01 -9.06
C LEU A 57 7.86 11.00 -10.05
N ILE A 58 8.66 10.50 -10.99
CA ILE A 58 8.25 9.46 -11.94
C ILE A 58 7.89 8.17 -11.20
N VAL A 59 8.76 7.75 -10.28
CA VAL A 59 8.58 6.53 -9.47
C VAL A 59 7.34 6.65 -8.58
N PHE A 60 7.08 7.83 -8.04
CA PHE A 60 5.89 8.11 -7.27
C PHE A 60 4.60 7.95 -8.09
N ILE A 61 4.58 8.42 -9.35
CA ILE A 61 3.43 8.21 -10.24
C ILE A 61 3.24 6.72 -10.55
N ILE A 62 4.33 6.00 -10.84
CA ILE A 62 4.29 4.55 -11.09
C ILE A 62 3.76 3.82 -9.85
N LEU A 63 4.20 4.20 -8.66
CA LEU A 63 3.73 3.66 -7.39
C LEU A 63 2.22 3.84 -7.24
N LEU A 64 1.69 5.03 -7.52
CA LEU A 64 0.24 5.28 -7.47
C LEU A 64 -0.53 4.37 -8.44
N MET A 65 -0.04 4.22 -9.68
CA MET A 65 -0.67 3.35 -10.68
C MET A 65 -0.64 1.88 -10.28
N VAL A 66 0.51 1.38 -9.84
CA VAL A 66 0.66 -0.03 -9.41
C VAL A 66 -0.21 -0.31 -8.19
N THR A 67 -0.23 0.57 -7.20
CA THR A 67 -1.10 0.41 -6.02
C THR A 67 -2.58 0.42 -6.42
N ALA A 68 -3.02 1.31 -7.31
CA ALA A 68 -4.39 1.31 -7.82
C ALA A 68 -4.74 0.00 -8.54
N PHE A 69 -3.84 -0.51 -9.39
CA PHE A 69 -4.05 -1.76 -10.11
C PHE A 69 -4.14 -2.98 -9.17
N VAL A 70 -3.20 -3.11 -8.23
CA VAL A 70 -3.16 -4.23 -7.27
C VAL A 70 -4.39 -4.22 -6.36
N THR A 71 -4.81 -3.05 -5.88
CA THR A 71 -6.00 -2.93 -5.02
C THR A 71 -7.29 -3.28 -5.76
N VAL A 72 -7.45 -2.85 -7.02
CA VAL A 72 -8.60 -3.24 -7.86
C VAL A 72 -8.59 -4.75 -8.12
N ALA A 73 -7.45 -5.34 -8.49
CA ALA A 73 -7.34 -6.77 -8.74
C ALA A 73 -7.69 -7.62 -7.51
N LEU A 74 -7.21 -7.23 -6.32
CA LEU A 74 -7.57 -7.91 -5.07
C LEU A 74 -9.06 -7.72 -4.76
N THR A 75 -9.59 -6.51 -4.91
CA THR A 75 -11.02 -6.23 -4.69
C THR A 75 -11.90 -7.10 -5.61
N TYR A 76 -11.51 -7.28 -6.87
CA TYR A 76 -12.19 -8.20 -7.79
C TYR A 76 -12.18 -9.64 -7.28
N LEU A 77 -11.03 -10.14 -6.80
CA LEU A 77 -10.94 -11.48 -6.23
C LEU A 77 -11.79 -11.66 -4.97
N LEU A 78 -11.94 -10.61 -4.15
CA LEU A 78 -12.86 -10.61 -2.99
C LEU A 78 -14.32 -10.71 -3.46
N LEU A 79 -14.71 -9.88 -4.44
CA LEU A 79 -16.08 -9.89 -4.97
C LEU A 79 -16.42 -11.23 -5.64
N ALA A 80 -15.46 -11.83 -6.36
CA ALA A 80 -15.61 -13.17 -6.93
C ALA A 80 -15.70 -14.29 -5.86
N ALA A 81 -15.23 -14.01 -4.65
CA ALA A 81 -15.36 -14.87 -3.48
C ALA A 81 -16.67 -14.64 -2.71
N GLU A 82 -17.54 -13.76 -3.21
CA GLU A 82 -18.77 -13.30 -2.56
C GLU A 82 -18.54 -12.62 -1.21
N ASP A 83 -17.33 -12.07 -1.01
CA ASP A 83 -17.01 -11.27 0.16
C ASP A 83 -17.30 -9.79 -0.13
N HIS A 84 -18.30 -9.24 0.56
CA HIS A 84 -18.77 -7.87 0.37
C HIS A 84 -18.04 -6.85 1.27
N GLU A 85 -17.16 -7.31 2.18
CA GLU A 85 -16.37 -6.47 3.10
C GLU A 85 -15.13 -5.88 2.42
N TRP A 86 -15.31 -5.23 1.27
CA TRP A 86 -14.19 -4.72 0.47
C TRP A 86 -13.65 -3.37 0.95
N TRP A 87 -14.45 -2.54 1.62
CA TRP A 87 -14.13 -1.13 1.90
C TRP A 87 -12.82 -0.96 2.70
N TRP A 88 -12.75 -1.56 3.89
CA TRP A 88 -11.56 -1.48 4.73
C TRP A 88 -10.40 -2.30 4.17
N ARG A 89 -10.69 -3.41 3.50
CA ARG A 89 -9.65 -4.27 2.90
C ARG A 89 -8.93 -3.58 1.75
N SER A 90 -9.64 -2.89 0.85
CA SER A 90 -9.03 -2.12 -0.23
C SER A 90 -8.15 -0.98 0.31
N PHE A 91 -8.58 -0.31 1.37
CA PHE A 91 -7.79 0.74 2.02
C PHE A 91 -6.52 0.17 2.67
N LEU A 92 -6.64 -0.89 3.47
CA LEU A 92 -5.50 -1.52 4.15
C LEU A 92 -4.53 -2.17 3.16
N CYS A 93 -5.02 -2.78 2.08
CA CYS A 93 -4.17 -3.34 1.02
C CYS A 93 -3.45 -2.23 0.23
N GLY A 94 -4.11 -1.09 -0.04
CA GLY A 94 -3.48 0.04 -0.70
C GLY A 94 -2.39 0.68 0.17
N GLY A 95 -2.66 0.84 1.47
CA GLY A 95 -1.73 1.45 2.41
C GLY A 95 -0.56 0.54 2.81
N SER A 96 -0.67 -0.78 2.68
CA SER A 96 0.32 -1.73 3.24
C SER A 96 1.74 -1.51 2.75
N THR A 97 1.94 -0.93 1.56
CA THR A 97 3.26 -0.52 1.06
C THR A 97 4.00 0.41 2.03
N GLY A 98 3.29 1.32 2.71
CA GLY A 98 3.86 2.19 3.73
C GLY A 98 4.42 1.43 4.95
N LEU A 99 3.80 0.29 5.30
CA LEU A 99 4.31 -0.60 6.36
C LEU A 99 5.59 -1.32 5.91
N PHE A 100 5.66 -1.74 4.64
CA PHE A 100 6.87 -2.33 4.07
C PHE A 100 8.03 -1.32 4.01
N VAL A 101 7.75 -0.07 3.64
CA VAL A 101 8.74 1.02 3.68
C VAL A 101 9.24 1.26 5.10
N TYR A 102 8.35 1.23 6.10
CA TYR A 102 8.75 1.35 7.50
C TYR A 102 9.61 0.17 7.96
N ALA A 103 9.25 -1.07 7.60
CA ALA A 103 10.07 -2.25 7.88
C ALA A 103 11.47 -2.15 7.23
N TYR A 104 11.56 -1.63 6.01
CA TYR A 104 12.85 -1.36 5.35
C TYR A 104 13.70 -0.35 6.11
N SER A 105 13.08 0.67 6.73
CA SER A 105 13.82 1.65 7.54
C SER A 105 14.57 1.02 8.72
N PHE A 106 14.00 -0.03 9.35
CA PHE A 106 14.70 -0.82 10.38
C PHE A 106 15.91 -1.56 9.81
N TYR A 107 15.73 -2.19 8.65
CA TYR A 107 16.82 -2.91 7.95
C TYR A 107 17.97 -1.95 7.60
N TYR A 108 17.65 -0.79 7.03
CA TYR A 108 18.63 0.24 6.69
C TYR A 108 19.36 0.78 7.94
N TYR A 109 18.61 1.02 9.01
CA TYR A 109 19.16 1.49 10.27
C TYR A 109 20.21 0.51 10.83
N TYR A 110 19.90 -0.79 10.88
CA TYR A 110 20.81 -1.79 11.44
C TYR A 110 22.03 -2.07 10.58
N THR A 111 21.86 -2.11 9.24
CA THR A 111 22.94 -2.56 8.33
C THR A 111 23.86 -1.44 7.87
N ARG A 112 23.42 -0.17 7.87
CA ARG A 112 24.12 0.91 7.17
C ARG A 112 24.29 2.19 7.95
N SER A 113 23.40 2.52 8.89
CA SER A 113 23.32 3.89 9.38
C SER A 113 24.57 4.38 10.10
N HIS A 114 25.39 3.50 10.71
CA HIS A 114 26.52 3.89 11.57
C HIS A 114 26.17 5.00 12.60
N MET A 115 24.88 5.26 12.83
CA MET A 115 24.36 6.28 13.71
C MET A 115 24.33 5.71 15.12
N SER A 116 24.95 6.40 16.06
CA SER A 116 25.04 5.97 17.45
C SER A 116 24.45 7.02 18.38
N GLY A 117 23.65 6.57 19.34
CA GLY A 117 23.02 7.44 20.36
C GLY A 117 21.50 7.41 20.31
N LEU A 118 20.88 7.21 21.47
CA LEU A 118 19.42 7.06 21.64
C LEU A 118 18.61 8.23 21.06
N LEU A 119 19.14 9.45 21.17
CA LEU A 119 18.46 10.64 20.66
C LEU A 119 18.37 10.59 19.13
N GLN A 120 19.49 10.26 18.45
CA GLN A 120 19.56 10.16 16.99
C GLN A 120 18.66 9.03 16.45
N THR A 121 18.63 7.88 17.14
CA THR A 121 17.76 6.76 16.76
C THR A 121 16.28 7.15 16.85
N SER A 122 15.89 7.83 17.94
CA SER A 122 14.51 8.22 18.17
C SER A 122 14.01 9.21 17.12
N PHE A 123 14.83 10.19 16.73
CA PHE A 123 14.49 11.12 15.66
C PHE A 123 14.38 10.42 14.31
N PHE A 124 15.32 9.53 13.96
CA PHE A 124 15.26 8.77 12.72
C PHE A 124 13.96 7.98 12.61
N PHE A 125 13.66 7.16 13.62
CA PHE A 125 12.44 6.36 13.61
C PHE A 125 11.17 7.21 13.68
N GLY A 126 11.18 8.32 14.42
CA GLY A 126 10.07 9.26 14.49
C GLY A 126 9.74 9.88 13.12
N TYR A 127 10.75 10.40 12.42
CA TYR A 127 10.55 10.97 11.07
C TYR A 127 10.10 9.91 10.08
N MET A 128 10.72 8.73 10.10
CA MET A 128 10.34 7.63 9.21
C MET A 128 8.92 7.14 9.49
N ALA A 129 8.50 7.06 10.75
CA ALA A 129 7.13 6.70 11.12
C ALA A 129 6.11 7.71 10.57
N CYS A 130 6.37 9.01 10.72
CA CYS A 130 5.50 10.06 10.17
C CYS A 130 5.39 10.00 8.65
N ILE A 131 6.52 9.84 7.94
CA ILE A 131 6.54 9.73 6.47
C ILE A 131 5.80 8.47 6.02
N CYS A 132 6.08 7.33 6.62
CA CYS A 132 5.44 6.05 6.28
C CYS A 132 3.94 6.09 6.56
N TYR A 133 3.52 6.73 7.65
CA TYR A 133 2.10 6.93 7.96
C TYR A 133 1.41 7.81 6.91
N GLY A 134 2.06 8.89 6.46
CA GLY A 134 1.57 9.72 5.35
C GLY A 134 1.41 8.92 4.05
N ILE A 135 2.42 8.12 3.68
CA ILE A 135 2.38 7.23 2.51
C ILE A 135 1.26 6.20 2.65
N PHE A 136 1.08 5.60 3.83
CA PHE A 136 0.04 4.63 4.12
C PHE A 136 -1.36 5.21 3.88
N LEU A 137 -1.63 6.40 4.43
CA LEU A 137 -2.92 7.07 4.24
C LEU A 137 -3.16 7.47 2.78
N MET A 138 -2.12 7.98 2.11
CA MET A 138 -2.22 8.44 0.73
C MET A 138 -2.50 7.27 -0.23
N LEU A 139 -1.69 6.22 -0.16
CA LEU A 139 -1.86 5.01 -0.97
C LEU A 139 -3.15 4.27 -0.63
N GLY A 140 -3.53 4.22 0.64
CA GLY A 140 -4.80 3.66 1.08
C GLY A 140 -6.00 4.40 0.48
N ASN A 141 -5.99 5.73 0.46
CA ASN A 141 -7.06 6.52 -0.16
C ASN A 141 -7.10 6.35 -1.69
N VAL A 142 -5.94 6.27 -2.36
CA VAL A 142 -5.89 6.01 -3.81
C VAL A 142 -6.45 4.62 -4.13
N GLY A 143 -6.04 3.60 -3.38
CA GLY A 143 -6.56 2.24 -3.54
C GLY A 143 -8.06 2.15 -3.29
N PHE A 144 -8.56 2.78 -2.22
CA PHE A 144 -9.99 2.83 -1.92
C PHE A 144 -10.81 3.51 -3.02
N ARG A 145 -10.34 4.65 -3.55
CA ARG A 145 -11.00 5.36 -4.64
C ARG A 145 -11.02 4.54 -5.93
N ALA A 146 -9.91 3.90 -6.27
CA ALA A 146 -9.81 3.02 -7.44
C ALA A 146 -10.80 1.84 -7.34
N SER A 147 -10.83 1.16 -6.20
CA SER A 147 -11.80 0.08 -5.93
C SER A 147 -13.25 0.55 -5.96
N LEU A 148 -13.56 1.72 -5.39
CA LEU A 148 -14.92 2.28 -5.41
C LEU A 148 -15.39 2.56 -6.86
N LEU A 149 -14.54 3.16 -7.69
CA LEU A 149 -14.85 3.42 -9.10
C LEU A 149 -15.09 2.12 -9.86
N PHE A 150 -14.23 1.13 -9.64
CA PHE A 150 -14.36 -0.20 -10.25
C PHE A 150 -15.67 -0.89 -9.85
N VAL A 151 -16.00 -0.92 -8.56
CA VAL A 151 -17.23 -1.53 -8.04
C VAL A 151 -18.47 -0.83 -8.64
N ARG A 152 -18.48 0.50 -8.68
CA ARG A 152 -19.57 1.26 -9.31
C ARG A 152 -19.72 0.95 -10.80
N HIS A 153 -18.60 0.75 -11.50
CA HIS A 153 -18.62 0.40 -12.92
C HIS A 153 -19.26 -0.97 -13.16
N ILE A 154 -18.86 -2.00 -12.40
CA ILE A 154 -19.43 -3.35 -12.50
C ILE A 154 -20.94 -3.34 -12.19
N TYR A 155 -21.34 -2.78 -11.05
CA TYR A 155 -22.76 -2.79 -10.66
C TYR A 155 -23.63 -1.88 -11.52
N GLY A 156 -23.04 -0.85 -12.15
CA GLY A 156 -23.72 -0.03 -13.16
C GLY A 156 -24.01 -0.81 -14.44
N SER A 157 -23.04 -1.58 -14.93
CA SER A 157 -23.21 -2.39 -16.15
C SER A 157 -24.27 -3.49 -15.99
N ILE A 158 -24.33 -4.14 -14.83
CA ILE A 158 -25.26 -5.26 -14.58
C ILE A 158 -26.73 -4.79 -14.50
N LYS A 159 -26.98 -3.50 -14.25
CA LYS A 159 -28.33 -2.93 -14.15
C LYS A 159 -28.91 -2.48 -15.50
N CYS A 160 -28.10 -2.47 -16.55
CA CYS A 160 -28.51 -2.06 -17.89
C CYS A 160 -28.93 -3.24 -18.80
N GLU A 161 -28.77 -4.48 -18.33
CA GLU A 161 -29.36 -5.70 -18.92
C GLU A 161 -30.55 -6.16 -18.08
#